data_AF-A0A4Y2TVZ6-F1
#
_entry.id   AF-A0A4Y2TVZ6-F1
#
_cell.length_a   1.000
_cell.length_b   1.000
_cell.length_c   1.000
_cell.angle_alpha   90.00
_cell.angle_beta   90.00
_cell.angle_gamma   90.00
#
_symmetry.space_group_name_H-M   'P 1'
#
loop_
_entity.id
_entity.type
_entity.pdbx_description
1 polymer ?
#
loop_
_entity_poly.entity_id
_entity_poly.type
_entity_poly.pdbx_seq_one_letter_code
_entity_poly.pdbx_strand_id
1 'polypeptide(L)'
;MQAGLLILQCVFVRTVLEAGTSVSLIRTNTRVAPLKPLTIPRLELIACCIGARLVNSIRDALNLPNIKVTFWSDSEVSLWWIKEHGDWSVFVTNRVQEIRQLTQFQLWRHVPGVLNVADMLSRGVLLSGSWNPGGGRASHG
;
A
#
# COMPACT_ATOMS: atom_id res chain seq x y z
N MET A 1 7.76 25.51 8.50
CA MET A 1 6.69 24.61 9.00
C MET A 1 6.83 23.31 8.22
N GLN A 2 7.50 22.29 8.79
CA GLN A 2 7.69 21.00 8.13
C GLN A 2 6.33 20.28 8.14
N ALA A 3 5.66 20.21 6.99
CA ALA A 3 4.57 19.26 6.78
C ALA A 3 5.17 17.86 6.99
N GLY A 4 4.84 17.24 8.12
CA GLY A 4 5.31 15.91 8.46
C GLY A 4 4.82 14.93 7.39
N LEU A 5 5.74 14.46 6.54
CA LEU A 5 5.42 13.46 5.54
C LEU A 5 4.94 12.20 6.27
N LEU A 6 3.66 11.84 6.08
CA LEU A 6 3.07 10.65 6.68
C LEU A 6 3.27 9.47 5.75
N ILE A 7 3.78 8.37 6.28
CA ILE A 7 3.83 7.10 5.56
C ILE A 7 2.51 6.37 5.84
N LEU A 8 1.68 6.22 4.81
CA LEU A 8 0.41 5.51 4.90
C LEU A 8 0.49 4.11 4.28
N GLN A 9 -0.16 3.15 4.91
CA GLN A 9 -0.36 1.80 4.37
C GLN A 9 -1.83 1.39 4.58
N CYS A 10 -2.40 0.69 3.62
CA CYS A 10 -3.74 0.13 3.71
C CYS A 10 -3.71 -1.33 3.28
N VAL A 11 -4.37 -2.20 4.04
CA VAL A 11 -4.54 -3.61 3.72
C VAL A 11 -6.02 -3.89 3.55
N PHE A 12 -6.37 -4.42 2.37
CA PHE A 12 -7.73 -4.84 2.05
C PHE A 12 -7.77 -6.37 1.93
N VAL A 13 -8.88 -6.98 2.35
CA VAL A 13 -9.24 -8.35 1.99
C VAL A 13 -10.28 -8.26 0.88
N ARG A 14 -10.06 -9.06 -0.17
CA ARG A 14 -11.02 -9.26 -1.24
C ARG A 14 -11.54 -10.68 -1.15
N THR A 15 -12.83 -10.82 -0.92
CA THR A 15 -13.55 -12.09 -0.89
C THR A 15 -14.31 -12.25 -2.19
N VAL A 16 -14.13 -13.39 -2.86
CA VAL A 16 -14.84 -13.72 -4.10
C VAL A 16 -15.73 -14.92 -3.80
N LEU A 17 -17.04 -14.72 -3.88
CA LEU A 17 -18.05 -15.75 -3.76
C LEU A 17 -18.87 -15.80 -5.05
N GLU A 18 -19.64 -16.87 -5.25
CA GLU A 18 -20.56 -17.00 -6.39
C GLU A 18 -21.59 -15.86 -6.41
N ALA A 19 -22.05 -15.43 -5.23
CA ALA A 19 -22.98 -14.32 -5.05
C ALA A 19 -22.36 -12.92 -5.29
N GLY A 20 -21.04 -12.82 -5.46
CA GLY A 20 -20.37 -11.55 -5.76
C GLY A 20 -18.99 -11.39 -5.12
N THR A 21 -18.35 -10.27 -5.44
CA THR A 21 -17.07 -9.86 -4.85
C THR A 21 -17.29 -8.80 -3.78
N SER A 22 -16.73 -9.01 -2.59
CA SER A 22 -16.67 -8.01 -1.53
C SER A 22 -15.22 -7.60 -1.26
N VAL A 23 -15.00 -6.32 -0.98
CA VAL A 23 -13.70 -5.78 -0.55
C VAL A 23 -13.89 -5.08 0.78
N SER A 24 -13.08 -5.43 1.77
CA SER A 24 -13.14 -4.84 3.11
C SER A 24 -11.76 -4.39 3.56
N LEU A 25 -11.70 -3.19 4.14
CA LEU A 25 -10.48 -2.67 4.76
C LEU A 25 -10.23 -3.43 6.06
N ILE A 26 -9.08 -4.10 6.17
CA ILE A 26 -8.69 -4.82 7.39
C ILE A 26 -7.96 -3.89 8.33
N ARG A 27 -7.02 -3.10 7.78
CA ARG A 27 -6.15 -2.26 8.58
C ARG A 27 -5.56 -1.12 7.77
N THR A 28 -5.52 0.05 8.39
CA THR A 28 -4.65 1.16 8.00
C THR A 28 -3.51 1.28 9.00
N ASN A 29 -2.37 1.76 8.52
CA ASN A 29 -1.24 2.09 9.37
C ASN A 29 -0.67 3.42 8.91
N THR A 30 -0.43 4.31 9.86
CA THR A 30 0.09 5.64 9.60
C THR A 30 1.32 5.83 10.49
N ARG A 31 2.40 6.32 9.90
CA ARG A 31 3.62 6.66 10.67
C ARG A 31 4.13 8.02 10.27
N VAL A 32 4.51 8.79 11.28
CA VAL A 32 5.27 10.03 11.08
C VAL A 32 6.64 9.66 10.51
N ALA A 33 7.07 10.35 9.45
CA ALA A 33 8.41 10.16 8.90
C ALA A 33 9.48 10.33 9.99
N PRO A 34 10.59 9.57 9.93
CA PRO A 34 11.68 9.69 10.89
C PRO A 34 12.20 11.13 11.01
N LEU A 35 12.60 11.52 12.22
CA LEU A 35 13.19 12.83 12.50
C LEU A 35 14.50 13.08 11.73
N LYS A 36 15.22 12.00 11.39
CA LYS A 36 16.37 12.08 10.50
C LYS A 36 15.87 12.25 9.06
N PRO A 37 16.35 13.25 8.31
CA PRO A 37 15.90 13.48 6.94
C PRO A 37 16.26 12.27 6.08
N LEU A 38 15.23 11.68 5.49
CA LEU A 38 15.33 10.63 4.49
C LEU A 38 14.80 11.15 3.16
N THR A 39 15.34 10.61 2.06
CA THR A 39 14.81 10.89 0.73
C THR A 39 13.44 10.24 0.55
N ILE A 40 12.60 10.79 -0.32
CA ILE A 40 11.27 10.25 -0.64
C ILE A 40 11.36 8.75 -1.02
N PRO A 41 12.26 8.29 -1.91
CA PRO A 41 12.38 6.87 -2.22
C PRO A 41 12.68 5.98 -1.01
N ARG A 42 13.47 6.47 -0.05
CA ARG A 42 13.76 5.71 1.19
C ARG A 42 12.54 5.61 2.10
N LEU A 43 11.69 6.62 2.13
CA LEU A 43 10.43 6.59 2.88
C LEU A 43 9.43 5.64 2.23
N GLU A 44 9.33 5.64 0.90
CA GLU A 44 8.50 4.70 0.14
C GLU A 44 8.96 3.24 0.34
N LEU A 45 10.27 2.99 0.35
CA LEU A 45 10.82 1.68 0.65
C LEU A 45 10.54 1.25 2.11
N ILE A 46 10.57 2.18 3.06
CA ILE A 46 10.12 1.92 4.44
C ILE A 46 8.64 1.52 4.44
N ALA A 47 7.79 2.22 3.68
CA ALA A 47 6.37 1.90 3.56
C ALA A 47 6.17 0.46 3.07
N CYS A 48 6.92 0.06 2.04
CA CYS A 48 6.90 -1.30 1.49
C CYS A 48 7.30 -2.33 2.56
N CYS A 49 8.40 -2.08 3.28
CA CYS A 49 8.86 -2.95 4.37
C CYS A 49 7.82 -3.11 5.50
N ILE A 50 7.16 -2.02 5.90
CA ILE A 50 6.08 -2.07 6.89
C ILE A 50 4.89 -2.86 6.35
N GLY A 51 4.51 -2.66 5.09
CA GLY A 51 3.43 -3.41 4.44
C GLY A 51 3.70 -4.91 4.40
N ALA A 52 4.94 -5.32 4.08
CA ALA A 52 5.37 -6.71 4.10
C ALA A 52 5.21 -7.35 5.48
N ARG A 53 5.71 -6.69 6.54
CA ARG A 53 5.56 -7.15 7.92
C ARG A 53 4.09 -7.27 8.32
N LEU A 54 3.29 -6.26 8.00
CA LEU A 54 1.89 -6.21 8.39
C LEU A 54 1.09 -7.35 7.76
N VAL A 55 1.28 -7.62 6.47
CA VAL A 55 0.62 -8.75 5.80
C VAL A 55 1.02 -10.08 6.43
N ASN A 56 2.30 -10.26 6.76
CA ASN A 56 2.73 -11.49 7.43
C ASN A 56 2.05 -11.65 8.80
N SER A 57 2.04 -10.59 9.62
CA SER A 57 1.34 -10.61 10.91
C SER A 57 -0.15 -10.91 10.77
N ILE A 58 -0.83 -10.40 9.72
CA ILE A 58 -2.23 -10.69 9.46
C ILE A 58 -2.42 -12.17 9.05
N ARG A 59 -1.55 -12.71 8.19
CA ARG A 59 -1.59 -14.13 7.79
C ARG A 59 -1.43 -15.06 8.99
N ASP A 60 -0.48 -14.75 9.86
CA ASP A 60 -0.23 -15.51 11.08
C ASP A 60 -1.42 -15.42 12.03
N ALA A 61 -1.94 -14.21 12.28
CA ALA A 61 -3.06 -13.99 13.20
C ALA A 61 -4.38 -14.62 12.74
N LEU A 62 -4.61 -14.69 11.42
CA LEU A 62 -5.84 -15.29 10.85
C LEU A 62 -5.66 -16.77 10.48
N ASN A 63 -4.47 -17.34 10.65
CA ASN A 63 -4.13 -18.70 10.22
C ASN A 63 -4.47 -18.96 8.74
N LEU A 64 -4.11 -18.01 7.87
CA LEU A 64 -4.38 -18.05 6.42
C LEU A 64 -3.08 -18.18 5.60
N PRO A 65 -2.35 -19.31 5.68
CA PRO A 65 -1.04 -19.44 5.02
C PRO A 65 -1.14 -19.37 3.48
N ASN A 66 -2.26 -19.81 2.91
CA ASN A 66 -2.44 -19.96 1.46
C ASN A 66 -3.22 -18.81 0.80
N ILE A 67 -3.44 -17.70 1.51
CA ILE A 67 -4.14 -16.56 0.91
C ILE A 67 -3.29 -15.87 -0.16
N LYS A 68 -3.88 -15.69 -1.35
CA LYS A 68 -3.29 -14.91 -2.43
C LYS A 68 -3.11 -13.46 -1.98
N VAL A 69 -1.90 -12.95 -2.10
CA VAL A 69 -1.56 -11.55 -1.76
C VAL A 69 -0.91 -10.89 -2.96
N THR A 70 -1.28 -9.63 -3.18
CA THR A 70 -0.60 -8.72 -4.10
C THR A 70 -0.22 -7.47 -3.33
N PHE A 71 1.03 -7.02 -3.47
CA PHE A 71 1.51 -5.77 -2.90
C PHE A 71 1.52 -4.69 -3.99
N TRP A 72 0.96 -3.52 -3.68
CA TRP A 72 0.87 -2.39 -4.61
C TRP A 72 1.68 -1.21 -4.08
N SER A 73 2.46 -0.59 -4.95
CA SER A 73 3.17 0.65 -4.67
C SER A 73 3.17 1.53 -5.93
N ASP A 74 3.10 2.84 -5.74
CA ASP A 74 3.28 3.87 -6.77
C ASP A 74 4.74 4.32 -6.92
N SER A 75 5.63 3.82 -6.06
CA SER A 75 7.06 4.10 -6.12
C SER A 75 7.74 3.12 -7.07
N GLU A 76 7.94 3.53 -8.33
CA GLU A 76 8.72 2.75 -9.29
C GLU A 76 10.15 2.48 -8.79
N VAL A 77 10.76 3.45 -8.09
CA VAL A 77 12.10 3.29 -7.50
C VAL A 77 12.12 2.20 -6.43
N SER A 78 11.12 2.18 -5.52
CA SER A 78 11.03 1.13 -4.51
C SER A 78 10.78 -0.24 -5.15
N LEU A 79 9.92 -0.30 -6.17
CA LEU A 79 9.65 -1.54 -6.91
C LEU A 79 10.89 -2.05 -7.64
N TRP A 80 11.67 -1.16 -8.25
CA TRP A 80 12.93 -1.50 -8.91
C TRP A 80 13.92 -2.09 -7.91
N TRP A 81 14.13 -1.45 -6.75
CA TRP A 81 14.95 -2.02 -5.67
C TRP A 81 14.45 -3.37 -5.18
N ILE A 82 13.14 -3.57 -5.06
CA ILE A 82 12.58 -4.86 -4.62
C ILE A 82 12.79 -5.97 -5.65
N LYS A 83 12.83 -5.65 -6.94
CA LYS A 83 12.87 -6.63 -8.05
C LYS A 83 14.27 -6.93 -8.55
N GLU A 84 15.16 -5.95 -8.56
CA GLU A 84 16.49 -6.09 -9.16
C GLU A 84 17.58 -6.40 -8.14
N HIS A 85 18.79 -6.71 -8.60
CA HIS A 85 19.95 -6.80 -7.73
C HIS A 85 20.88 -5.63 -8.01
N GLY A 86 21.50 -5.07 -6.97
CA GLY A 86 22.44 -3.98 -7.15
C GLY A 86 23.18 -3.60 -5.88
N ASP A 87 24.29 -2.88 -6.05
CA ASP A 87 25.12 -2.37 -4.97
C ASP A 87 24.54 -1.05 -4.45
N TRP A 88 23.52 -1.15 -3.60
CA TRP A 88 22.91 0.01 -2.96
C TRP A 88 23.50 0.30 -1.59
N SER A 89 23.18 1.48 -1.05
CA SER A 89 23.51 1.82 0.33
C SER A 89 22.98 0.77 1.31
N VAL A 90 23.70 0.51 2.40
CA VAL A 90 23.33 -0.44 3.47
C VAL A 90 21.88 -0.29 3.92
N PHE A 91 21.38 0.94 4.01
CA PHE A 91 19.99 1.22 4.33
C PHE A 91 19.00 0.55 3.36
N VAL A 92 19.21 0.71 2.05
CA VAL A 92 18.33 0.15 1.01
C VAL A 92 18.47 -1.36 0.99
N THR A 93 19.71 -1.86 1.01
CA THR A 93 20.01 -3.30 0.99
C THR A 93 19.33 -4.04 2.13
N ASN A 94 19.43 -3.53 3.37
CA ASN A 94 18.81 -4.17 4.53
C ASN A 94 17.28 -4.25 4.41
N ARG A 95 16.63 -3.21 3.86
CA ARG A 95 15.16 -3.21 3.69
C ARG A 95 14.69 -4.07 2.54
N VAL A 96 15.43 -4.10 1.44
CA VAL A 96 15.14 -5.00 0.32
C VAL A 96 15.29 -6.45 0.76
N GLN A 97 16.35 -6.79 1.49
CA GLN A 97 16.55 -8.15 2.02
C GLN A 97 15.39 -8.57 2.92
N GLU A 98 14.98 -7.71 3.85
CA GLU A 98 13.85 -7.99 4.71
C GLU A 98 12.54 -8.19 3.92
N ILE A 99 12.24 -7.32 2.95
CA ILE A 99 11.06 -7.47 2.10
C ILE A 99 11.08 -8.82 1.36
N ARG A 100 12.24 -9.23 0.85
CA ARG A 100 12.42 -10.50 0.12
C ARG A 100 12.39 -11.73 1.02
N GLN A 101 12.71 -11.58 2.30
CA GLN A 101 12.54 -12.65 3.30
C GLN A 101 11.07 -12.85 3.68
N LEU A 102 10.31 -11.74 3.78
CA LEU A 102 8.90 -11.77 4.16
C LEU A 102 7.96 -12.05 2.97
N THR A 103 8.39 -11.75 1.74
CA THR A 103 7.53 -11.78 0.55
C THR A 103 8.28 -12.21 -0.70
N GLN A 104 7.55 -12.66 -1.72
CA GLN A 104 8.10 -12.91 -3.05
C GLN A 104 8.06 -11.62 -3.89
N PHE A 105 9.18 -11.22 -4.50
CA PHE A 105 9.27 -9.97 -5.27
C PHE A 105 8.29 -9.90 -6.45
N GLN A 106 7.87 -11.05 -7.00
CA GLN A 106 6.90 -11.17 -8.09
C GLN A 106 5.48 -10.72 -7.70
N LEU A 107 5.19 -10.67 -6.40
CA LEU A 107 3.90 -10.22 -5.87
C LEU A 107 3.78 -8.69 -5.83
N TRP A 108 4.88 -7.97 -6.07
CA TRP A 108 4.92 -6.50 -6.06
C TRP A 108 4.58 -5.91 -7.41
N ARG A 109 3.55 -5.07 -7.44
CA ARG A 109 2.97 -4.47 -8.63
C ARG A 109 2.92 -2.94 -8.50
N HIS A 110 3.08 -2.28 -9.65
CA HIS A 110 2.90 -0.84 -9.72
C HIS A 110 1.42 -0.48 -9.74
N VAL A 111 1.04 0.52 -8.96
CA VAL A 111 -0.25 1.20 -9.06
C VAL A 111 0.00 2.69 -9.30
N PRO A 112 -0.65 3.33 -10.28
CA PRO A 112 -0.54 4.78 -10.44
C PRO A 112 -0.92 5.51 -9.14
N GLY A 113 -0.18 6.55 -8.75
CA GLY A 113 -0.43 7.29 -7.50
C GLY A 113 -1.86 7.82 -7.37
N VAL A 114 -2.49 8.22 -8.48
CA VAL A 114 -3.90 8.64 -8.53
C VAL A 114 -4.91 7.55 -8.16
N LEU A 115 -4.51 6.28 -8.21
CA LEU A 115 -5.29 5.10 -7.79
C LEU A 115 -4.80 4.52 -6.46
N ASN A 116 -3.71 5.05 -5.89
CA ASN A 116 -3.18 4.62 -4.61
C ASN A 116 -3.98 5.29 -3.48
N VAL A 117 -4.92 4.53 -2.89
CA VAL A 117 -5.75 5.00 -1.77
C VAL A 117 -4.90 5.55 -0.62
N ALA A 118 -3.71 4.97 -0.38
CA ALA A 118 -2.80 5.46 0.66
C ALA A 118 -2.19 6.83 0.32
N ASP A 119 -1.94 7.13 -0.96
CA ASP A 119 -1.45 8.44 -1.37
C ASP A 119 -2.56 9.49 -1.37
N MET A 120 -3.77 9.12 -1.82
CA MET A 120 -4.94 10.01 -1.72
C MET A 120 -5.22 10.44 -0.27
N LEU A 121 -5.07 9.53 0.68
CA LEU A 121 -5.22 9.82 2.11
C LEU A 121 -4.05 10.65 2.68
N SER A 122 -2.83 10.51 2.14
CA SER A 122 -1.64 11.23 2.64
C SER A 122 -1.69 12.71 2.24
N ARG A 123 -2.33 13.00 1.10
CA ARG A 123 -2.55 14.36 0.56
C ARG A 123 -3.69 15.11 1.24
N GLY A 124 -4.40 14.48 2.18
CA GLY A 124 -5.46 15.14 2.95
C GLY A 124 -6.74 15.38 2.15
N VAL A 125 -7.17 14.44 1.31
CA VAL A 125 -8.50 14.52 0.68
C VAL A 125 -9.56 14.52 1.78
N LEU A 126 -10.14 15.69 2.04
CA LEU A 126 -11.39 15.85 2.77
C LEU A 126 -12.45 15.06 1.98
N LEU A 127 -13.09 14.06 2.59
CA LEU A 127 -14.29 13.44 2.02
C LEU A 127 -15.45 14.46 2.09
N SER A 128 -15.40 15.49 1.25
CA SER A 128 -16.55 16.36 0.96
C SER A 128 -17.04 16.05 -0.45
N GLY A 129 -17.96 15.10 -0.55
CA GLY A 129 -18.61 14.76 -1.81
C GLY A 129 -19.48 13.52 -1.63
N SER A 130 -20.76 13.74 -1.39
CA SER A 130 -21.79 12.72 -1.18
C SER A 130 -21.77 11.66 -2.30
N TRP A 131 -21.66 10.40 -1.92
CA TRP A 131 -22.09 9.29 -2.76
C TRP A 131 -23.62 9.34 -2.85
N ASN A 132 -24.16 9.63 -4.03
CA ASN A 132 -25.61 9.61 -4.28
C ASN A 132 -25.96 8.42 -5.20
N PRO A 133 -26.54 7.32 -4.67
CA PRO A 133 -26.93 6.16 -5.46
C PRO A 133 -28.34 6.36 -6.01
N GLY A 134 -28.51 7.21 -7.01
CA GLY A 134 -29.85 7.44 -7.57
C GLY A 134 -29.90 8.57 -8.55
N GLY A 135 -29.55 8.29 -9.80
CA GLY A 135 -29.62 9.25 -10.90
C GLY A 135 -30.23 8.60 -12.14
N GLY A 136 -31.39 7.95 -12.00
CA GLY A 136 -32.19 7.53 -13.14
C GLY A 136 -32.74 8.76 -13.85
N ARG A 137 -32.27 9.03 -15.07
CA ARG A 137 -32.92 9.98 -15.98
C ARG A 137 -34.25 9.39 -16.44
N ALA A 138 -35.35 9.90 -15.89
CA ALA A 138 -36.64 9.84 -16.57
C ALA A 138 -36.73 11.03 -17.53
N SER A 139 -36.81 10.70 -18.81
CA SER A 139 -37.18 11.56 -19.95
C SER A 139 -38.53 12.24 -19.73
N HIS A 140 -38.66 13.52 -20.07
CA HIS A 140 -39.94 14.22 -20.27
C HIS A 140 -39.77 15.18 -21.46
N GLY A 141 -40.83 15.28 -22.28
CA GLY A 141 -41.05 16.34 -23.27
C GLY A 141 -40.92 15.88 -24.71
#